data_AF-A0A1G5MRB2-F1
#
_entry.id   AF-A0A1G5MRB2-F1
#
_cell.length_a   1.000
_cell.length_b   1.000
_cell.length_c   1.000
_cell.angle_alpha   90.00
_cell.angle_beta   90.00
_cell.angle_gamma   90.00
#
_symmetry.space_group_name_H-M   'P 1'
#
loop_
_entity.id
_entity.type
_entity.pdbx_description
1 polymer ?
#
loop_
_entity_poly.entity_id
_entity_poly.type
_entity_poly.pdbx_seq_one_letter_code
_entity_poly.pdbx_strand_id
1 'polypeptide(L)'
;MQEDLWEFALAVYARPGVEGACLRLQEAGADVCLVLTALWLDRRNCALDAEGLARLQRASQHWQDTVVRPLRQLRQAWKAASSADESLAALREQLKGLELAAEREQLARLARLAGHWPCRGARGPGDWLHALAPREAAAADLDLLAEAARGNRG
;
A
#
# COMPACT_ATOMS: atom_id res chain seq x y z
N MET A 1 -6.19 21.84 2.95
CA MET A 1 -5.09 20.98 3.45
C MET A 1 -4.82 19.93 2.39
N GLN A 2 -3.56 19.70 2.05
CA GLN A 2 -3.18 18.62 1.14
C GLN A 2 -3.45 17.31 1.91
N GLU A 3 -4.36 16.48 1.40
CA GLU A 3 -4.72 15.23 2.08
C GLU A 3 -3.49 14.35 2.22
N ASP A 4 -3.17 13.98 3.47
CA ASP A 4 -2.06 13.10 3.75
C ASP A 4 -2.35 11.73 3.13
N LEU A 5 -1.34 11.13 2.50
CA LEU A 5 -1.47 9.80 1.91
C LEU A 5 -1.86 8.77 2.99
N TRP A 6 -1.43 8.98 4.24
CA TRP A 6 -1.83 8.13 5.36
C TRP A 6 -3.33 8.24 5.67
N GLU A 7 -3.88 9.45 5.76
CA GLU A 7 -5.31 9.67 5.99
C GLU A 7 -6.16 9.08 4.85
N PHE A 8 -5.70 9.26 3.61
CA PHE A 8 -6.32 8.63 2.46
C PHE A 8 -6.30 7.09 2.57
N ALA A 9 -5.16 6.50 2.90
CA ALA A 9 -5.02 5.05 3.04
C ALA A 9 -5.98 4.51 4.10
N LEU A 10 -6.12 5.20 5.25
CA LEU A 10 -7.09 4.84 6.29
C LEU A 10 -8.54 4.94 5.80
N ALA A 11 -8.89 5.99 5.06
CA ALA A 11 -10.23 6.17 4.51
C ALA A 11 -10.58 5.06 3.49
N VAL A 12 -9.62 4.67 2.65
CA VAL A 12 -9.79 3.56 1.70
C VAL A 12 -9.93 2.23 2.44
N TYR A 13 -9.07 1.97 3.44
CA TYR A 13 -9.10 0.74 4.22
C TYR A 13 -10.42 0.53 4.98
N ALA A 14 -11.05 1.62 5.43
CA ALA A 14 -12.35 1.58 6.12
C ALA A 14 -13.53 1.18 5.20
N ARG A 15 -13.31 1.01 3.89
CA ARG A 15 -14.36 0.63 2.94
C ARG A 15 -14.64 -0.89 2.98
N PRO A 16 -15.91 -1.31 2.84
CA PRO A 16 -16.28 -2.72 2.88
C PRO A 16 -15.46 -3.56 1.90
N GLY A 17 -14.88 -4.66 2.39
CA GLY A 17 -14.13 -5.61 1.58
C GLY A 17 -12.68 -5.20 1.26
N VAL A 18 -12.28 -3.95 1.48
CA VAL A 18 -10.93 -3.47 1.14
C VAL A 18 -9.86 -4.14 2.00
N GLU A 19 -10.08 -4.29 3.30
CA GLU A 19 -9.17 -5.03 4.18
C GLU A 19 -8.86 -6.43 3.62
N GLY A 20 -9.90 -7.18 3.23
CA GLY A 20 -9.74 -8.51 2.66
C GLY A 20 -8.99 -8.50 1.32
N ALA A 21 -9.27 -7.51 0.46
CA ALA A 21 -8.57 -7.37 -0.81
C ALA A 21 -7.09 -7.00 -0.60
N CYS A 22 -6.76 -6.08 0.30
CA CYS A 22 -5.39 -5.76 0.67
C CYS A 22 -4.62 -6.98 1.15
N LEU A 23 -5.24 -7.82 1.98
CA LEU A 23 -4.63 -9.06 2.45
C LEU A 23 -4.34 -10.04 1.30
N ARG A 24 -5.30 -10.27 0.39
CA ARG A 24 -5.09 -11.13 -0.78
C ARG A 24 -4.02 -10.60 -1.73
N LEU A 25 -4.02 -9.29 -1.98
CA LEU A 25 -2.98 -8.63 -2.77
C LEU A 25 -1.60 -8.79 -2.14
N GLN A 26 -1.50 -8.62 -0.81
CA GLN A 26 -0.26 -8.82 -0.07
C GLN A 26 0.21 -10.28 -0.12
N GLU A 27 -0.70 -11.25 -0.02
CA GLU A 27 -0.40 -12.69 -0.18
C GLU A 27 0.10 -13.02 -1.59
N ALA A 28 -0.43 -12.34 -2.61
CA ALA A 28 0.06 -12.41 -3.99
C ALA A 28 1.42 -11.68 -4.19
N GLY A 29 1.97 -11.06 -3.15
CA GLY A 29 3.26 -10.36 -3.19
C GLY A 29 3.18 -8.89 -3.56
N ALA A 30 1.97 -8.31 -3.66
CA ALA A 30 1.79 -6.91 -4.02
C ALA A 30 2.24 -5.98 -2.88
N ASP A 31 2.80 -4.84 -3.27
CA ASP A 31 3.08 -3.75 -2.37
C ASP A 31 1.83 -2.87 -2.22
N VAL A 32 1.01 -3.18 -1.21
CA VAL A 32 -0.24 -2.46 -0.95
C VAL A 32 -0.01 -0.97 -0.72
N CYS A 33 1.09 -0.57 -0.07
CA CYS A 33 1.43 0.83 0.14
C CYS A 33 1.69 1.56 -1.19
N LEU A 34 2.36 0.89 -2.13
CA LEU A 34 2.58 1.42 -3.47
C LEU A 34 1.29 1.52 -4.29
N VAL A 35 0.41 0.51 -4.21
CA VAL A 35 -0.92 0.55 -4.86
C VAL A 35 -1.75 1.73 -4.33
N LEU A 36 -1.83 1.90 -3.00
CA LEU A 36 -2.52 3.01 -2.36
C LEU A 36 -1.92 4.37 -2.75
N THR A 37 -0.60 4.46 -2.87
CA THR A 37 0.07 5.69 -3.32
C THR A 37 -0.38 6.08 -4.72
N ALA A 38 -0.39 5.13 -5.64
CA ALA A 38 -0.74 5.42 -7.02
C ALA A 38 -2.24 5.76 -7.17
N LEU A 39 -3.12 5.11 -6.38
CA LEU A 39 -4.55 5.48 -6.27
C LEU A 39 -4.75 6.91 -5.77
N TRP A 40 -3.96 7.32 -4.77
CA TRP A 40 -3.99 8.67 -4.23
C TRP A 40 -3.57 9.71 -5.27
N LEU A 41 -2.55 9.41 -6.10
CA LEU A 41 -2.08 10.29 -7.18
C LEU A 41 -3.10 10.40 -8.31
N ASP A 42 -3.73 9.29 -8.68
CA ASP A 42 -4.79 9.26 -9.69
C ASP A 42 -5.98 10.12 -9.26
N ARG A 43 -6.43 9.99 -8.00
CA ARG A 43 -7.52 10.81 -7.46
C ARG A 43 -7.18 12.31 -7.48
N ARG A 44 -5.91 12.66 -7.29
CA ARG A 44 -5.42 14.04 -7.33
C ARG A 44 -5.16 14.54 -8.76
N ASN A 45 -5.38 13.72 -9.79
CA ASN A 45 -5.05 14.02 -11.19
C ASN A 45 -3.57 14.43 -11.36
N CYS A 46 -2.67 13.78 -10.63
CA CYS A 46 -1.24 13.96 -10.78
C CYS A 46 -0.72 13.20 -11.99
N ALA A 47 0.20 13.82 -12.75
CA ALA A 47 0.86 13.19 -13.87
C ALA A 47 1.67 11.99 -13.37
N LEU A 48 1.12 10.78 -13.54
CA LEU A 48 1.82 9.53 -13.29
C LEU A 48 2.08 8.86 -14.63
N ASP A 49 3.22 9.19 -15.22
CA ASP A 49 3.74 8.51 -16.40
C ASP A 49 4.54 7.25 -16.00
N ALA A 50 4.99 6.49 -17.01
CA ALA A 50 5.76 5.28 -16.79
C ALA A 50 7.06 5.54 -16.01
N GLU A 51 7.69 6.71 -16.18
CA GLU A 51 8.91 7.06 -15.47
C GLU A 51 8.63 7.34 -13.98
N GLY A 52 7.58 8.12 -13.68
CA GLY A 52 7.10 8.37 -12.34
C GLY A 52 6.73 7.08 -11.62
N LEU A 53 6.04 6.17 -12.30
CA LEU A 53 5.70 4.85 -11.78
C LEU A 53 6.96 4.04 -11.42
N ALA A 54 7.93 3.99 -12.33
CA ALA A 54 9.18 3.28 -12.10
C ALA A 54 10.00 3.92 -10.96
N ARG A 55 9.91 5.24 -10.76
CA ARG A 55 10.52 5.93 -9.63
C ARG A 55 9.87 5.53 -8.30
N LEU A 56 8.54 5.43 -8.23
CA LEU A 56 7.84 4.93 -7.04
C LEU A 56 8.23 3.49 -6.73
N GLN A 57 8.20 2.60 -7.74
CA GLN A 57 8.57 1.20 -7.57
C GLN A 57 9.98 1.05 -6.99
N ARG A 58 10.98 1.74 -7.56
CA ARG A 58 12.35 1.71 -7.05
C ARG A 58 12.48 2.23 -5.62
N ALA A 59 11.81 3.35 -5.32
CA ALA A 59 11.83 3.93 -3.97
C ALA A 59 11.17 3.01 -2.94
N SER A 60 10.12 2.30 -3.35
CA SER A 60 9.37 1.37 -2.51
C SER A 60 10.13 0.07 -2.25
N GLN A 61 10.75 -0.49 -3.29
CA GLN A 61 11.30 -1.84 -3.28
C GLN A 61 12.39 -2.03 -2.23
N HIS A 62 13.33 -1.09 -2.12
CA HIS A 62 14.40 -1.20 -1.12
C HIS A 62 13.86 -1.24 0.31
N TRP A 63 12.86 -0.40 0.64
CA TRP A 63 12.25 -0.38 1.97
C TRP A 63 11.41 -1.63 2.24
N GLN A 64 10.68 -2.10 1.23
CA GLN A 64 9.93 -3.35 1.30
C GLN A 64 10.85 -4.54 1.60
N ASP A 65 11.94 -4.68 0.86
CA ASP A 65 12.84 -5.84 0.96
C ASP A 65 13.65 -5.85 2.26
N THR A 66 14.01 -4.67 2.79
CA THR A 66 14.90 -4.56 3.96
C THR A 66 14.15 -4.38 5.29
N VAL A 67 12.90 -3.91 5.27
CA VAL A 67 12.14 -3.57 6.48
C VAL A 67 10.79 -4.27 6.53
N VAL A 68 9.88 -3.97 5.60
CA VAL A 68 8.48 -4.43 5.71
C VAL A 68 8.35 -5.94 5.54
N ARG A 69 8.94 -6.52 4.48
CA ARG A 69 8.87 -7.97 4.21
C ARG A 69 9.53 -8.79 5.32
N PRO A 70 10.73 -8.45 5.84
CA PRO A 70 11.32 -9.16 6.98
C PRO A 70 10.44 -9.15 8.24
N LEU A 71 9.88 -7.98 8.61
CA LEU A 71 8.98 -7.86 9.76
C LEU A 71 7.74 -8.74 9.59
N ARG A 72 7.15 -8.69 8.40
CA ARG A 72 5.97 -9.48 8.04
C ARG A 72 6.23 -10.97 8.03
N GLN A 73 7.35 -11.41 7.47
CA GLN A 73 7.74 -12.82 7.44
C GLN A 73 7.96 -13.34 8.86
N LEU A 74 8.68 -12.60 9.70
CA LEU A 74 8.88 -12.96 11.10
C LEU A 74 7.56 -13.05 11.85
N ARG A 75 6.67 -12.05 11.66
CA ARG A 75 5.33 -12.09 12.21
C ARG A 75 4.58 -13.30 11.67
N GLN A 76 4.56 -13.60 10.39
CA GLN A 76 3.83 -14.79 9.89
C GLN A 76 4.39 -16.10 10.45
N ALA A 77 5.71 -16.25 10.55
CA ALA A 77 6.38 -17.44 11.09
C ALA A 77 5.97 -17.75 12.54
N TRP A 78 5.72 -16.73 13.36
CA TRP A 78 5.33 -16.92 14.76
C TRP A 78 3.86 -17.30 14.96
N LYS A 79 3.04 -17.37 13.90
CA LYS A 79 1.56 -17.44 14.03
C LYS A 79 1.09 -18.69 14.76
N ALA A 80 1.65 -19.84 14.39
CA ALA A 80 1.28 -21.11 15.01
C ALA A 80 1.81 -21.20 16.45
N ALA A 81 3.06 -20.80 16.68
CA ALA A 81 3.71 -20.88 17.99
C ALA A 81 3.07 -19.94 19.02
N SER A 82 2.61 -18.75 18.61
CA SER A 82 1.96 -17.79 19.52
C SER A 82 0.64 -18.28 20.11
N SER A 83 0.01 -19.32 19.55
CA SER A 83 -1.21 -19.89 20.12
C SER A 83 -0.96 -20.70 21.40
N ALA A 84 0.28 -21.12 21.64
CA ALA A 84 0.67 -21.93 22.81
C ALA A 84 1.62 -21.19 23.75
N ASP A 85 2.06 -19.97 23.41
CA ASP A 85 3.01 -19.16 24.18
C ASP A 85 2.52 -17.70 24.22
N GLU A 86 2.01 -17.29 25.39
CA GLU A 86 1.50 -15.93 25.62
C GLU A 86 2.59 -14.86 25.54
N SER A 87 3.82 -15.19 25.96
CA SER A 87 4.95 -14.24 25.88
C SER A 87 5.31 -13.98 24.41
N LEU A 88 5.32 -15.04 23.60
CA LEU A 88 5.50 -14.92 22.15
C LEU A 88 4.32 -14.20 21.48
N ALA A 89 3.09 -14.40 21.94
CA ALA A 89 1.92 -13.67 21.44
C ALA A 89 2.04 -12.15 21.70
N ALA A 90 2.51 -11.75 22.88
CA ALA A 90 2.76 -10.35 23.19
C ALA A 90 3.85 -9.73 22.29
N LEU A 91 4.95 -10.45 22.07
CA LEU A 91 6.02 -10.03 21.16
C LEU A 91 5.51 -9.92 19.70
N ARG A 92 4.67 -10.86 19.27
CA ARG A 92 4.04 -10.83 17.95
C ARG A 92 3.18 -9.58 17.74
N GLU A 93 2.40 -9.17 18.74
CA GLU A 93 1.59 -7.95 18.64
C GLU A 93 2.46 -6.68 18.59
N GLN A 94 3.57 -6.63 19.33
CA GLN A 94 4.55 -5.54 19.19
C GLN A 94 5.15 -5.52 17.77
N LEU A 95 5.46 -6.69 17.21
CA LEU A 95 5.98 -6.80 15.85
C LEU A 95 4.97 -6.35 14.80
N LYS A 96 3.68 -6.66 14.99
CA LYS A 96 2.58 -6.13 14.16
C LYS A 96 2.54 -4.59 14.21
N GLY A 97 2.68 -4.01 15.40
CA GLY A 97 2.77 -2.56 15.57
C GLY A 97 3.95 -1.95 14.83
N LEU A 98 5.12 -2.60 14.88
CA LEU A 98 6.32 -2.18 14.16
C LEU A 98 6.17 -2.31 12.63
N GLU A 99 5.56 -3.39 12.13
CA GLU A 99 5.22 -3.56 10.71
C GLU A 99 4.34 -2.39 10.22
N LEU A 100 3.26 -2.07 10.96
CA LEU A 100 2.37 -0.97 10.60
C LEU A 100 3.08 0.39 10.63
N ALA A 101 3.96 0.62 11.61
CA ALA A 101 4.77 1.84 11.66
C ALA A 101 5.72 1.94 10.46
N ALA A 102 6.30 0.82 10.02
CA ALA A 102 7.17 0.77 8.84
C ALA A 102 6.40 1.01 7.53
N GLU A 103 5.17 0.50 7.41
CA GLU A 103 4.27 0.80 6.28
C GLU A 103 3.87 2.28 6.24
N ARG A 104 3.57 2.87 7.40
CA ARG A 104 3.29 4.32 7.50
C ARG A 104 4.48 5.16 7.04
N GLU A 105 5.70 4.80 7.44
CA GLU A 105 6.92 5.48 6.99
C GLU A 105 7.14 5.31 5.46
N GLN A 106 6.82 4.13 4.92
CA GLN A 106 6.86 3.90 3.47
C GLN A 106 5.91 4.85 2.74
N LEU A 107 4.66 4.96 3.18
CA LEU A 107 3.69 5.90 2.63
C LEU A 107 4.21 7.35 2.73
N ALA A 108 4.76 7.76 3.88
CA ALA A 108 5.33 9.10 4.04
C ALA A 108 6.51 9.37 3.08
N ARG A 109 7.35 8.37 2.80
CA ARG A 109 8.43 8.48 1.80
C ARG A 109 7.90 8.63 0.39
N LEU A 110 6.91 7.81 0.03
CA LEU A 110 6.27 7.84 -1.29
C LEU A 110 5.52 9.17 -1.51
N ALA A 111 4.80 9.66 -0.50
CA ALA A 111 4.12 10.95 -0.54
C ALA A 111 5.10 12.12 -0.72
N ARG A 112 6.25 12.11 -0.01
CA ARG A 112 7.31 13.11 -0.19
C ARG A 112 7.90 13.09 -1.60
N LEU A 113 8.18 11.89 -2.13
CA LEU A 113 8.69 11.73 -3.49
C LEU A 113 7.69 12.27 -4.53
N ALA A 114 6.40 12.06 -4.29
CA ALA A 114 5.35 12.51 -5.20
C ALA A 114 4.93 13.98 -5.00
N GLY A 115 5.35 14.63 -3.91
CA GLY A 115 4.87 15.96 -3.52
C GLY A 115 5.15 17.07 -4.54
N HIS A 116 6.16 16.88 -5.40
CA HIS A 116 6.54 17.85 -6.43
C HIS A 116 5.89 17.57 -7.80
N TRP A 117 5.07 16.53 -7.95
CA TRP A 117 4.46 16.23 -9.24
C TRP A 117 3.33 17.19 -9.62
N PRO A 118 3.23 17.57 -10.90
CA PRO A 118 2.17 18.45 -11.35
C PRO A 118 0.82 17.73 -11.32
N CYS A 119 -0.08 18.21 -10.48
CA CYS A 119 -1.46 17.71 -10.36
C CYS A 119 -2.46 18.56 -11.15
N ARG A 120 -2.13 18.77 -12.43
CA ARG A 120 -2.90 19.61 -13.37
C ARG A 120 -3.46 18.77 -14.51
N GLY A 121 -4.40 17.88 -14.21
CA GLY A 121 -5.30 17.26 -15.20
C GLY A 121 -4.64 16.34 -16.25
N ALA A 122 -3.35 16.03 -16.10
CA ALA A 122 -2.64 15.11 -16.99
C ALA A 122 -3.03 13.67 -16.62
N ARG A 123 -4.03 13.15 -17.33
CA ARG A 123 -4.44 11.75 -17.23
C ARG A 123 -3.45 10.90 -18.02
N GLY A 124 -2.56 10.18 -17.33
CA GLY A 124 -1.75 9.13 -17.95
C GLY A 124 -2.64 7.93 -18.33
N PRO A 125 -2.19 7.05 -19.24
CA PRO A 125 -2.93 5.84 -19.61
C PRO A 125 -3.22 5.01 -18.35
N GLY A 126 -4.51 4.76 -18.09
CA GLY A 126 -5.07 4.29 -16.82
C GLY A 126 -4.84 2.80 -16.49
N ASP A 127 -3.76 2.20 -16.98
CA ASP A 127 -3.48 0.76 -16.83
C ASP A 127 -2.33 0.47 -15.84
N TRP A 128 -1.91 1.49 -15.09
CA TRP A 128 -0.78 1.39 -14.16
C TRP A 128 -1.08 0.50 -12.94
N LEU A 129 -2.35 0.32 -12.54
CA LEU A 129 -2.72 -0.55 -11.41
C LEU A 129 -2.29 -1.99 -11.68
N HIS A 130 -2.57 -2.49 -12.87
CA HIS A 130 -2.17 -3.82 -13.30
C HIS A 130 -0.65 -3.92 -13.55
N ALA A 131 0.01 -2.81 -13.87
CA ALA A 131 1.47 -2.77 -13.98
C ALA A 131 2.20 -2.77 -12.62
N LEU A 132 1.56 -2.32 -11.55
CA LEU A 132 2.10 -2.31 -10.19
C LEU A 132 1.90 -3.63 -9.45
N ALA A 133 0.83 -4.35 -9.79
CA ALA A 133 0.48 -5.59 -9.12
C ALA A 133 1.25 -6.78 -9.72
N PRO A 134 1.64 -7.77 -8.90
CA PRO A 134 2.11 -9.06 -9.40
C PRO A 134 1.07 -9.69 -10.34
N ARG A 135 1.51 -10.56 -11.25
CA ARG A 135 0.59 -11.24 -12.20
C ARG A 135 -0.44 -12.12 -11.50
N GLU A 136 -0.09 -12.56 -10.30
CA GLU A 136 -0.88 -13.42 -9.43
C GLU A 136 -1.97 -12.63 -8.68
N ALA A 137 -1.91 -11.30 -8.68
CA ALA A 137 -2.91 -10.45 -8.05
C ALA A 137 -4.24 -10.52 -8.83
N ALA A 138 -5.33 -10.75 -8.11
CA ALA A 138 -6.66 -10.75 -8.72
C ALA A 138 -7.04 -9.34 -9.18
N ALA A 139 -7.41 -9.19 -10.46
CA ALA A 139 -7.88 -7.92 -11.02
C ALA A 139 -9.06 -7.34 -10.20
N ALA A 140 -9.99 -8.19 -9.76
CA ALA A 140 -11.12 -7.79 -8.94
C ALA A 140 -10.72 -7.12 -7.62
N ASP A 141 -9.60 -7.52 -7.00
CA ASP A 141 -9.11 -6.89 -5.77
C ASP A 141 -8.53 -5.50 -6.05
N LEU A 142 -7.82 -5.34 -7.16
CA LEU A 142 -7.31 -4.05 -7.62
C LEU A 142 -8.46 -3.10 -7.99
N ASP A 143 -9.48 -3.60 -8.67
CA ASP A 143 -10.67 -2.85 -9.05
C ASP A 143 -11.45 -2.39 -7.82
N LEU A 144 -11.63 -3.26 -6.82
CA LEU A 144 -12.27 -2.90 -5.56
C LEU A 144 -11.53 -1.75 -4.84
N LEU A 145 -10.20 -1.82 -4.77
CA LEU A 145 -9.39 -0.74 -4.20
C LEU A 145 -9.54 0.55 -5.01
N ALA A 146 -9.58 0.46 -6.34
CA ALA A 146 -9.77 1.62 -7.21
C ALA A 146 -11.15 2.26 -7.08
N GLU A 147 -12.21 1.47 -6.88
CA GLU A 147 -13.56 1.95 -6.60
C GLU A 147 -13.63 2.61 -5.21
N ALA A 148 -13.06 1.96 -4.19
CA ALA A 148 -12.98 2.49 -2.84
C ALA A 148 -12.26 3.85 -2.78
N ALA A 149 -11.17 4.00 -3.54
CA ALA A 149 -10.43 5.25 -3.68
C ALA A 149 -11.24 6.38 -4.33
N ARG A 150 -12.13 6.06 -5.29
CA ARG A 150 -12.98 7.06 -5.97
C ARG A 150 -14.16 7.52 -5.12
N GLY A 151 -14.65 6.68 -4.22
CA GLY A 151 -15.82 6.96 -3.36
C GLY A 151 -15.59 8.05 -2.31
N ASN A 152 -14.35 8.47 -2.06
CA ASN A 152 -13.98 9.48 -1.06
C ASN A 152 -14.11 10.94 -1.60
N ARG A 153 -15.17 11.23 -2.38
CA ARG A 153 -15.48 12.56 -2.92
C ARG A 153 -16.43 13.39 -2.02
N GLY A 154 -16.69 12.93 -0.80
CA GLY A 154 -17.59 13.56 0.16
C GLY A 154 -16.88 14.53 1.08
#